data_AF-A0A8T3XR61-F1
#
_entry.id   AF-A0A8T3XR61-F1
#
_cell.length_a   1.000
_cell.length_b   1.000
_cell.length_c   1.000
_cell.angle_alpha   90.00
_cell.angle_beta   90.00
_cell.angle_gamma   90.00
#
_symmetry.space_group_name_H-M   'P 1'
#
loop_
_entity.id
_entity.type
_entity.pdbx_description
1 polymer ?
#
loop_
_entity_poly.entity_id
_entity_poly.type
_entity_poly.pdbx_seq_one_letter_code
_entity_poly.pdbx_strand_id
1 'polypeptide(L)' 'MAKNHDIRIKVTSLQFETIRSSAQTNGYKTISSYIRQTILNNEDETDKTLKKIYKMLNQK' A
#
# COMPACT_ATOMS: atom_id res chain seq x y z
N MET A 1 11.25 -23.51 7.05
CA MET A 1 11.80 -22.14 7.01
C MET A 1 10.85 -21.29 6.18
N ALA A 2 10.20 -20.27 6.75
CA ALA A 2 9.29 -19.41 6.01
C ALA A 2 10.07 -18.63 4.94
N LYS A 3 9.66 -18.72 3.67
CA LYS A 3 10.23 -17.90 2.59
C LYS A 3 9.82 -16.45 2.85
N ASN A 4 10.74 -15.64 3.37
CA ASN A 4 10.54 -14.20 3.46
C ASN A 4 10.53 -13.62 2.04
N HIS A 5 9.35 -13.27 1.54
CA HIS A 5 9.21 -12.48 0.33
C HIS A 5 9.33 -11.00 0.70
N ASP A 6 10.42 -10.37 0.28
CA ASP A 6 10.58 -8.93 0.36
C ASP A 6 9.68 -8.24 -0.68
N ILE A 7 8.82 -7.33 -0.22
CA ILE A 7 7.95 -6.52 -1.09
C ILE A 7 8.59 -5.14 -1.22
N ARG A 8 8.95 -4.76 -2.45
CA ARG A 8 9.50 -3.44 -2.78
C ARG A 8 8.57 -2.73 -3.75
N ILE A 9 8.10 -1.55 -3.37
CA ILE A 9 7.19 -0.73 -4.19
C ILE A 9 7.87 0.61 -4.44
N LYS A 10 8.03 0.98 -5.72
CA LYS A 10 8.48 2.33 -6.08
C LYS A 10 7.28 3.26 -6.07
N VAL A 11 7.39 4.34 -5.31
CA VAL A 11 6.36 5.38 -5.19
C VAL A 11 6.98 6.75 -5.42
N THR A 12 6.18 7.69 -5.90
CA THR A 12 6.57 9.10 -5.96
C THR A 12 6.55 9.73 -4.57
N SER A 13 7.21 10.89 -4.41
CA SER A 13 7.22 11.62 -3.14
C SER A 13 5.81 11.96 -2.64
N LEU A 14 4.89 12.30 -3.56
CA LEU A 14 3.50 12.59 -3.22
C LEU A 14 2.78 11.34 -2.70
N GLN A 15 2.92 10.21 -3.39
CA GLN A 15 2.32 8.94 -2.97
C GLN A 15 2.86 8.48 -1.61
N PHE A 16 4.16 8.67 -1.38
CA PHE A 16 4.77 8.37 -0.09
C PHE A 16 4.11 9.17 1.04
N GLU A 17 3.93 10.48 0.86
CA GLU A 17 3.30 11.34 1.87
C GLU A 17 1.83 10.96 2.10
N THR A 18 1.09 10.61 1.05
CA THR A 18 -0.29 10.09 1.19
C THR A 18 -0.31 8.81 2.02
N ILE A 19 0.54 7.83 1.69
CA ILE A 19 0.61 6.55 2.41
C ILE A 19 1.03 6.77 3.87
N ARG A 20 2.01 7.65 4.10
CA ARG A 20 2.48 8.02 5.44
C ARG A 20 1.36 8.64 6.27
N SER A 21 0.65 9.61 5.71
CA SER A 21 -0.47 10.27 6.37
C SER A 21 -1.60 9.29 6.70
N SER A 22 -1.94 8.40 5.76
CA SER A 22 -2.90 7.31 6.00
C SER A 22 -2.43 6.37 7.11
N ALA A 23 -1.15 5.96 7.10
CA ALA A 23 -0.60 5.09 8.14
C ALA A 23 -0.69 5.74 9.53
N GLN A 24 -0.35 7.03 9.65
CA GLN A 24 -0.45 7.79 10.90
C GLN A 24 -1.90 7.95 11.37
N THR A 25 -2.81 8.31 10.46
CA THR A 25 -4.23 8.49 10.77
C THR A 25 -4.87 7.21 11.27
N ASN A 26 -4.46 6.06 10.73
CA ASN A 26 -4.94 4.75 11.16
C ASN A 26 -4.15 4.17 12.35
N GLY A 27 -3.23 4.93 12.96
CA GLY A 27 -2.49 4.52 14.15
C GLY A 27 -1.41 3.47 13.92
N TYR A 28 -0.97 3.25 12.68
CA TYR A 28 0.10 2.29 12.39
C TYR A 28 1.46 2.85 12.80
N LYS A 29 2.24 2.02 13.51
CA LYS A 29 3.60 2.37 13.96
C LYS A 29 4.59 2.53 12.80
N THR A 30 4.38 1.81 11.70
CA THR A 30 5.23 1.89 10.51
C THR A 30 4.40 1.85 9.22
N ILE A 31 4.90 2.53 8.18
CA ILE A 31 4.32 2.50 6.84
C ILE A 31 4.28 1.07 6.30
N SER A 32 5.32 0.28 6.54
CA SER A 32 5.39 -1.12 6.11
C SER A 32 4.30 -1.98 6.75
N SER A 33 3.97 -1.74 8.02
CA SER A 33 2.87 -2.43 8.71
C SER A 33 1.52 -2.06 8.09
N TYR A 34 1.32 -0.79 7.77
CA TYR A 34 0.11 -0.31 7.09
C TYR A 34 -0.03 -0.95 5.71
N ILE A 35 1.04 -0.94 4.90
CA ILE A 35 1.03 -1.55 3.57
C ILE A 35 0.78 -3.07 3.67
N ARG A 36 1.46 -3.77 4.58
CA ARG A 36 1.25 -5.21 4.77
C ARG A 36 -0.19 -5.52 5.16
N GLN A 37 -0.76 -4.77 6.12
CA GLN A 37 -2.15 -4.97 6.53
C GLN A 37 -3.13 -4.63 5.41
N THR A 38 -2.84 -3.59 4.63
CA THR A 38 -3.66 -3.21 3.47
C THR A 38 -3.66 -4.31 2.41
N ILE A 39 -2.50 -4.91 2.12
CA ILE A 39 -2.39 -6.02 1.17
C ILE A 39 -3.14 -7.26 1.67
N LEU A 40 -2.93 -7.66 2.93
CA LEU A 40 -3.58 -8.84 3.53
C LEU A 40 -5.11 -8.67 3.63
N ASN A 41 -5.59 -7.49 4.02
CA ASN A 41 -7.03 -7.22 4.12
C ASN A 41 -7.72 -7.13 2.74
N ASN A 42 -6.95 -6.96 1.66
CA ASN A 42 -7.48 -6.90 0.30
C ASN A 42 -7.29 -8.24 -0.44
N GLU A 43 -7.00 -9.37 0.20
CA GLU A 43 -6.67 -10.63 -0.52
C GLU A 43 -7.74 -11.12 -1.53
N ASP A 44 -9.01 -10.70 -1.43
CA ASP A 44 -10.05 -10.97 -2.45
C ASP A 44 -10.07 -9.96 -3.62
N GLU A 45 -9.48 -8.77 -3.44
CA GLU A 45 -9.50 -7.65 -4.39
C GLU A 45 -8.10 -7.05 -4.68
N THR A 46 -6.99 -7.68 -4.28
CA THR A 46 -5.64 -7.04 -4.34
C THR A 46 -5.28 -6.60 -5.76
N ASP A 47 -5.68 -7.38 -6.77
CA ASP A 47 -5.52 -7.04 -8.19
C ASP A 47 -6.41 -5.84 -8.60
N LYS A 48 -7.62 -5.75 -8.05
CA LYS A 48 -8.56 -4.65 -8.28
C LYS A 48 -8.20 -3.39 -7.50
N THR A 49 -7.76 -3.46 -6.25
CA THR A 49 -7.38 -2.32 -5.42
C THR A 49 -6.08 -1.70 -5.92
N LEU A 50 -5.07 -2.50 -6.27
CA LEU A 50 -3.88 -1.99 -6.97
C LEU A 50 -4.26 -1.42 -8.33
N LYS A 51 -5.12 -2.07 -9.13
CA LYS A 51 -5.64 -1.49 -10.38
C LYS A 51 -6.45 -0.22 -10.15
N LYS A 52 -7.18 -0.08 -9.05
CA LYS A 52 -8.04 1.08 -8.73
C LYS A 52 -7.19 2.26 -8.27
N ILE A 53 -6.17 2.02 -7.45
CA ILE A 53 -5.12 2.98 -7.12
C ILE A 53 -4.41 3.40 -8.42
N TYR A 54 -4.02 2.45 -9.28
CA TYR A 54 -3.40 2.74 -10.58
C TYR A 54 -4.33 3.53 -11.52
N LYS A 55 -5.64 3.22 -11.58
CA LYS A 55 -6.64 3.92 -12.40
C LYS A 55 -6.89 5.35 -11.91
N MET A 56 -6.98 5.55 -10.61
CA MET A 56 -7.10 6.88 -9.99
C MET A 56 -5.83 7.72 -10.21
N LEU A 57 -4.66 7.09 -10.33
CA LEU A 57 -3.40 7.76 -10.63
C LEU A 57 -3.23 8.14 -12.11
N ASN A 58 -4.01 7.57 -13.02
CA ASN A 58 -3.77 7.66 -14.48
C ASN A 58 -4.91 8.30 -15.30
N GLN A 59 -6.01 8.75 -14.69
CA GLN A 59 -7.01 9.59 -15.36
C GLN A 59 -6.67 11.07 -15.14
N LYS A 60 -6.05 11.66 -16.15
CA LYS A 60 -5.81 13.09 -16.30
C LYS A 60 -6.76 13.63 -17.37
#